data_AF-A0A3D3HXR6-F1
#
_entry.id   AF-A0A3D3HXR6-F1
#
_cell.length_a   1.000
_cell.length_b   1.000
_cell.length_c   1.000
_cell.angle_alpha   90.00
_cell.angle_beta   90.00
_cell.angle_gamma   90.00
#
_symmetry.space_group_name_H-M   'P 1'
#
loop_
_entity.id
_entity.type
_entity.pdbx_description
1 polymer ?
#
loop_
_entity_poly.entity_id
_entity_poly.type
_entity_poly.pdbx_seq_one_letter_code
_entity_poly.pdbx_strand_id
1 'polypeptide(L)'
;WERLKTVIDPSNKKRSISSLILYAGKEPAFVEAIESEALTLTKIGNDFQIRHHEVGKSPLESVAQVRYLFQRLYALIELLIPHFDGDTTGGQSD
;
A
#
# COMPACT_ATOMS: atom_id res chain seq x y z
N TRP A 1 -0.97 -3.77 4.72
CA TRP A 1 -0.02 -4.02 3.62
C TRP A 1 -0.08 -5.44 3.09
N GLU A 2 0.34 -6.48 3.82
CA GLU A 2 0.39 -7.85 3.27
C GLU A 2 -0.92 -8.37 2.69
N ARG A 3 -2.06 -8.10 3.34
CA ARG A 3 -3.39 -8.47 2.82
C ARG A 3 -3.78 -7.70 1.56
N LEU A 4 -3.35 -6.44 1.43
CA LEU A 4 -3.63 -5.60 0.26
C LEU A 4 -2.97 -6.21 -0.99
N LYS A 5 -1.77 -6.77 -0.84
CA LYS A 5 -1.02 -7.42 -1.93
C LYS A 5 -1.72 -8.62 -2.56
N THR A 6 -2.83 -9.11 -2.01
CA THR A 6 -3.57 -10.27 -2.54
C THR A 6 -5.02 -9.92 -2.89
N VAL A 7 -5.43 -8.65 -2.83
CA VAL A 7 -6.83 -8.24 -3.04
C VAL A 7 -7.29 -8.49 -4.47
N ILE A 8 -6.46 -8.18 -5.48
CA ILE A 8 -6.82 -8.34 -6.90
C ILE A 8 -6.43 -9.73 -7.42
N ASP A 9 -5.21 -10.17 -7.12
CA ASP A 9 -4.70 -11.49 -7.51
C ASP A 9 -4.05 -12.18 -6.31
N PRO A 10 -4.75 -13.12 -5.65
CA PRO A 10 -4.20 -13.87 -4.52
C PRO A 10 -3.01 -14.77 -4.90
N SER A 11 -2.91 -15.19 -6.16
CA SER A 11 -1.87 -16.10 -6.65
C SER A 11 -0.56 -15.37 -7.01
N ASN A 12 -0.65 -14.08 -7.37
CA ASN A 12 0.50 -13.27 -7.75
C ASN A 12 0.49 -11.90 -7.07
N LYS A 13 1.20 -11.82 -5.94
CA LYS A 13 1.31 -10.58 -5.15
C LYS A 13 1.85 -9.39 -5.93
N LYS A 14 2.82 -9.60 -6.83
CA LYS A 14 3.42 -8.52 -7.63
C LYS A 14 2.39 -7.94 -8.60
N ARG A 15 1.74 -8.81 -9.37
CA ARG A 15 0.69 -8.41 -10.32
C ARG A 15 -0.48 -7.72 -9.62
N SER A 16 -0.90 -8.26 -8.47
CA SER A 16 -1.95 -7.67 -7.65
C SER A 16 -1.63 -6.23 -7.23
N ILE A 17 -0.41 -5.98 -6.72
CA ILE A 17 0.03 -4.62 -6.35
C ILE A 17 0.07 -3.71 -7.57
N SER A 18 0.70 -4.13 -8.68
CA SER A 18 0.77 -3.30 -9.88
C SER A 18 -0.62 -2.93 -10.40
N SER A 19 -1.59 -3.84 -10.29
CA SER A 19 -2.98 -3.58 -10.68
C SER A 19 -3.65 -2.56 -9.76
N LEU A 20 -3.39 -2.61 -8.44
CA LEU A 20 -3.88 -1.62 -7.48
C LEU A 20 -3.27 -0.23 -7.71
N ILE A 21 -1.98 -0.17 -8.04
CA ILE A 21 -1.31 1.10 -8.34
C ILE A 21 -1.87 1.73 -9.63
N LEU A 22 -2.10 0.92 -10.67
CA LEU A 22 -2.74 1.38 -11.90
C LEU A 22 -4.19 1.83 -11.71
N TYR A 23 -4.88 1.28 -10.70
CA TYR A 23 -6.21 1.76 -10.32
C TYR A 23 -6.15 3.15 -9.68
N ALA A 24 -5.16 3.41 -8.84
CA ALA A 24 -4.97 4.70 -8.18
C ALA A 24 -4.50 5.83 -9.13
N GLY A 25 -3.86 5.50 -10.26
CA GLY A 25 -3.43 6.49 -11.23
C GLY A 25 -2.88 5.88 -12.52
N LYS A 26 -2.96 6.64 -13.62
CA LYS A 26 -2.49 6.23 -14.96
C LYS A 26 -1.28 7.03 -15.47
N GLU A 27 -0.93 8.12 -14.80
CA GLU A 27 0.21 8.95 -15.18
C GLU A 27 1.51 8.22 -14.80
N PRO A 28 2.44 7.95 -15.75
CA PRO A 28 3.60 7.11 -15.49
C PRO A 28 4.51 7.59 -14.36
N ALA A 29 4.79 8.89 -14.24
CA ALA A 29 5.67 9.41 -13.19
C ALA A 29 5.05 9.24 -11.80
N PHE A 30 3.72 9.41 -11.69
CA PHE A 30 2.97 9.15 -10.47
C PHE A 30 2.97 7.66 -10.11
N VAL A 31 2.74 6.78 -11.07
CA VAL A 31 2.81 5.32 -10.87
C VAL A 31 4.19 4.91 -10.32
N GLU A 32 5.27 5.39 -10.94
CA GLU A 32 6.64 5.14 -10.49
C GLU A 32 6.89 5.68 -9.07
N ALA A 33 6.37 6.88 -8.76
CA ALA A 33 6.48 7.46 -7.43
C ALA A 33 5.81 6.58 -6.35
N ILE A 34 4.60 6.08 -6.61
CA ILE A 34 3.87 5.21 -5.68
C ILE A 34 4.55 3.84 -5.53
N GLU A 35 5.07 3.27 -6.61
CA GLU A 35 5.85 2.03 -6.56
C GLU A 35 7.11 2.19 -5.69
N SER A 36 7.86 3.27 -5.91
CA SER A 36 9.05 3.61 -5.13
C SER A 36 8.73 3.83 -3.65
N GLU A 37 7.62 4.51 -3.34
CA GLU A 37 7.16 4.71 -1.97
C GLU A 37 6.79 3.39 -1.29
N ALA A 38 6.04 2.51 -1.97
CA ALA A 38 5.66 1.20 -1.45
C ALA A 38 6.88 0.32 -1.13
N LEU A 39 7.89 0.32 -2.00
CA LEU A 39 9.17 -0.37 -1.79
C LEU A 39 9.94 0.23 -0.62
N THR A 40 10.01 1.56 -0.54
CA THR A 40 10.67 2.29 0.54
C THR A 40 10.04 1.97 1.90
N LEU A 41 8.72 2.03 2.01
CA LEU A 41 7.99 1.70 3.25
C LEU A 41 8.17 0.23 3.64
N THR A 42 8.22 -0.68 2.66
CA THR A 42 8.53 -2.10 2.91
C THR A 42 9.93 -2.26 3.48
N LYS A 43 10.93 -1.59 2.89
CA LYS A 43 12.31 -1.62 3.37
C LYS A 43 12.42 -1.07 4.80
N ILE A 44 11.85 0.11 5.06
CA ILE A 44 11.84 0.71 6.40
C ILE A 44 11.17 -0.23 7.42
N GLY A 45 10.04 -0.85 7.08
CA GLY A 45 9.37 -1.80 7.96
C GLY A 45 10.20 -3.05 8.30
N ASN A 46 11.07 -3.46 7.39
CA ASN A 46 11.97 -4.59 7.59
C ASN A 46 13.22 -4.22 8.40
N ASP A 47 13.73 -2.99 8.25
CA ASP A 47 15.00 -2.55 8.84
C ASP A 47 14.86 -2.03 10.28
N PHE A 48 13.72 -1.46 10.64
CA PHE A 48 13.48 -0.84 11.94
C PHE A 48 12.61 -1.70 12.87
N GLN A 49 12.87 -1.59 14.17
CA GLN A 49 12.10 -2.25 15.23
C GLN A 49 10.76 -1.53 15.44
N ILE A 50 9.82 -1.75 14.52
CA ILE A 50 8.46 -1.21 14.64
C ILE A 50 7.65 -2.01 15.68
N ARG A 51 8.05 -3.28 15.92
CA ARG A 51 7.47 -4.16 16.94
C ARG A 51 8.45 -4.36 18.09
N HIS A 52 7.95 -4.27 19.32
CA HIS A 52 8.77 -4.38 20.55
C HIS A 52 9.62 -5.66 20.68
N HIS A 53 9.30 -6.74 19.97
CA HIS A 53 9.98 -8.04 20.08
C HIS A 53 10.96 -8.35 18.92
N GLU A 54 11.18 -7.43 17.98
CA GLU A 54 12.08 -7.69 16.85
C GLU A 54 13.55 -7.50 17.27
N VAL A 55 14.29 -8.60 17.37
CA VAL A 55 15.72 -8.63 17.71
C VAL A 55 16.55 -8.34 16.45
N GLY A 56 17.59 -7.50 16.58
CA GLY A 56 18.55 -7.23 15.49
C GLY A 56 18.16 -6.13 14.52
N LYS A 57 17.09 -5.38 14.79
CA LYS A 57 16.67 -4.20 14.02
C LYS A 57 17.06 -2.91 14.71
N SER A 58 17.22 -1.83 13.92
CA SER A 58 17.51 -0.51 14.50
C SER A 58 16.27 0.01 15.24
N PRO A 59 16.39 0.41 16.51
CA PRO A 59 15.25 0.96 17.25
C PRO A 59 14.82 2.31 16.65
N LEU A 60 13.52 2.57 16.68
CA LEU A 60 13.01 3.92 16.48
C LEU A 60 13.17 4.70 17.79
N GLU A 61 13.59 5.94 17.70
CA GLU A 61 13.98 6.78 18.85
C GLU A 61 12.77 7.44 19.53
N SER A 62 11.63 7.51 18.84
CA SER A 62 10.44 8.16 19.38
C SER A 62 9.13 7.62 18.84
N VAL A 63 8.07 7.80 19.62
CA VAL A 63 6.68 7.54 19.21
C VAL A 63 6.29 8.36 17.97
N ALA A 64 6.89 9.54 17.78
CA ALA A 64 6.64 10.38 16.60
C ALA A 64 7.15 9.71 15.31
N GLN A 65 8.32 9.07 15.33
CA GLN A 65 8.85 8.32 14.18
C GLN A 65 7.95 7.13 13.84
N VAL A 66 7.48 6.39 14.85
CA VAL A 66 6.51 5.30 14.66
C VAL A 66 5.24 5.84 14.00
N ARG A 67 4.66 6.90 14.57
CA ARG A 67 3.43 7.54 14.04
C ARG A 67 3.58 7.98 12.60
N TYR A 68 4.72 8.59 12.24
CA TYR A 68 5.01 9.01 10.88
C TYR A 68 4.96 7.83 9.89
N LEU A 69 5.61 6.71 10.22
CA LEU A 69 5.60 5.53 9.35
C LEU A 69 4.21 4.90 9.23
N PHE A 70 3.46 4.85 10.33
CA PHE A 70 2.07 4.40 10.32
C PHE A 70 1.18 5.29 9.46
N GLN A 71 1.32 6.62 9.56
CA GLN A 71 0.51 7.56 8.77
C GLN A 71 0.82 7.46 7.28
N ARG A 72 2.10 7.33 6.91
CA ARG A 72 2.50 7.13 5.50
C ARG A 72 1.93 5.84 4.93
N LEU A 73 2.05 4.73 5.68
CA LEU A 73 1.50 3.46 5.23
C LEU A 73 -0.03 3.50 5.16
N TYR A 74 -0.69 4.19 6.10
CA TYR A 74 -2.13 4.38 6.07
C TYR A 74 -2.58 5.13 4.81
N ALA A 75 -1.98 6.29 4.53
CA ALA A 75 -2.30 7.08 3.33
C ALA A 75 -2.07 6.29 2.03
N LEU A 76 -0.99 5.50 1.96
CA LEU A 76 -0.75 4.61 0.82
C LEU A 76 -1.83 3.53 0.68
N ILE A 77 -2.26 2.91 1.79
CA ILE A 77 -3.31 1.90 1.76
C ILE A 77 -4.65 2.52 1.36
N GLU A 78 -5.00 3.68 1.90
CA GLU A 78 -6.22 4.41 1.57
C GLU A 78 -6.30 4.72 0.07
N LEU A 79 -5.20 5.22 -0.51
CA LEU A 79 -5.09 5.48 -1.94
C LEU A 79 -5.29 4.22 -2.80
N LEU A 80 -4.76 3.08 -2.35
CA LEU A 80 -4.73 1.85 -3.14
C LEU A 80 -5.96 0.95 -2.94
N ILE A 81 -6.82 1.23 -1.96
CA ILE A 81 -8.06 0.45 -1.79
C ILE A 81 -9.00 0.80 -2.96
N PRO A 82 -9.48 -0.20 -3.73
CA PRO A 82 -10.52 0.06 -4.71
C PRO A 82 -11.76 0.57 -4.00
N HIS A 83 -12.24 1.75 -4.41
CA HIS A 83 -13.49 2.29 -3.92
C HIS A 83 -14.56 1.63 -4.77
N PHE A 84 -15.38 0.76 -4.15
CA PHE A 84 -16.60 0.29 -4.80
C PHE A 84 -17.58 1.45 -4.78
N ASP A 85 -17.38 2.41 -5.68
CA ASP A 85 -18.40 3.38 -6.00
C ASP A 85 -19.55 2.56 -6.60
N GLY A 86 -20.69 2.58 -5.91
CA GLY A 86 -21.85 1.75 -6.21
C GLY A 86 -22.57 2.09 -7.51
N ASP A 87 -21.85 2.38 -8.60
CA ASP A 87 -22.41 2.48 -9.95
C ASP A 87 -22.72 1.08 -10.47
N THR A 88 -23.79 0.56 -9.89
CA THR A 88 -24.71 -0.34 -10.57
C THR A 88 -25.55 0.52 -11.50
N THR A 89 -24.96 1.11 -12.54
CA THR A 89 -25.73 1.41 -13.75
C THR A 89 -26.00 0.03 -14.38
N GLY A 90 -27.14 -0.60 -14.16
CA GLY A 90 -28.43 0.02 -14.45
C GLY A 90 -28.50 0.26 -15.96
N GLY A 91 -28.22 -0.77 -16.75
CA GLY A 91 -28.34 -0.79 -18.20
C GLY A 91 -29.24 -1.95 -18.61
N GLN A 92 -30.51 -1.90 -18.21
CA GLN A 92 -31.58 -2.39 -19.07
C GLN A 92 -31.76 -1.33 -20.17
N SER A 93 -31.58 -1.73 -21.43
CA SER A 93 -32.33 -1.20 -22.56
C SER A 93 -32.14 -2.12 -23.75
N ASP A 94 -33.22 -2.85 -24.06
CA ASP A 94 -33.75 -3.31 -25.35
C ASP A 94 -32.87 -4.09 -26.34
#